data_AF-W1YC58-F1
#
_entry.id   AF-W1YC58-F1
#
_cell.length_a   1.000
_cell.length_b   1.000
_cell.length_c   1.000
_cell.angle_alpha   90.00
_cell.angle_beta   90.00
_cell.angle_gamma   90.00
#
_symmetry.space_group_name_H-M   'P 1'
#
loop_
_entity.id
_entity.type
_entity.pdbx_description
1 polymer ?
#
loop_
_entity_poly.entity_id
_entity_poly.type
_entity_poly.pdbx_seq_one_letter_code
_entity_poly.pdbx_strand_id
1 'polypeptide(L)'
;LASLRNTIIKTREKIKNDIQAILHDKDNQKYFQETIITQRNNRYVIPVKQEYRQYFDGLIHDRSATGQTLYIEPMRLVNLNNELQEALIGEEQEVLRIYRELSALVKQHSNDLMDAC
;
A
#
# COMPACT_ATOMS: atom_id res chain seq x y z
N LEU A 1 -6.94 -6.62 15.76
CA LEU A 1 -5.60 -6.68 15.11
C LEU A 1 -5.39 -7.84 14.11
N ALA A 2 -5.53 -9.13 14.50
CA ALA A 2 -5.24 -10.26 13.61
C ALA A 2 -6.10 -10.30 12.33
N SER A 3 -7.38 -9.94 12.43
CA SER A 3 -8.28 -9.83 11.26
C SER A 3 -7.82 -8.74 10.27
N LEU A 4 -7.43 -7.56 10.76
CA LEU A 4 -6.90 -6.46 9.92
C LEU A 4 -5.63 -6.87 9.18
N ARG A 5 -4.70 -7.54 9.86
CA ARG A 5 -3.48 -8.10 9.24
C ARG A 5 -3.80 -9.07 8.12
N ASN A 6 -4.75 -9.98 8.35
CA ASN A 6 -5.19 -10.93 7.33
C ASN A 6 -5.82 -10.22 6.12
N THR A 7 -6.62 -9.18 6.34
CA THR A 7 -7.17 -8.35 5.26
C THR A 7 -6.06 -7.69 4.45
N ILE A 8 -5.09 -7.05 5.11
CA ILE A 8 -3.93 -6.42 4.45
C ILE A 8 -3.18 -7.42 3.57
N ILE A 9 -2.91 -8.63 4.08
CA ILE A 9 -2.20 -9.68 3.32
C ILE A 9 -3.00 -10.07 2.08
N LYS A 10 -4.30 -10.39 2.24
CA LYS A 10 -5.17 -10.79 1.13
C LYS A 10 -5.30 -9.69 0.07
N THR A 11 -5.48 -8.44 0.48
CA THR A 11 -5.60 -7.30 -0.44
C THR A 11 -4.29 -7.08 -1.19
N ARG A 12 -3.13 -7.21 -0.53
CA ARG A 12 -1.81 -7.16 -1.18
C ARG A 12 -1.62 -8.27 -2.21
N GLU A 13 -1.99 -9.50 -1.89
CA GLU A 13 -1.93 -10.61 -2.83
C GLU A 13 -2.82 -10.38 -4.05
N LYS A 14 -4.05 -9.91 -3.83
CA LYS A 14 -4.99 -9.57 -4.91
C LYS A 14 -4.44 -8.48 -5.82
N ILE A 15 -3.86 -7.42 -5.25
CA ILE A 15 -3.22 -6.34 -6.02
C ILE A 15 -2.04 -6.89 -6.84
N LYS A 16 -1.17 -7.70 -6.24
CA LYS A 16 -0.03 -8.30 -6.94
C LYS A 16 -0.49 -9.17 -8.12
N ASN A 17 -1.51 -10.00 -7.92
CA ASN A 17 -2.05 -10.85 -8.96
C ASN A 17 -2.66 -10.04 -10.12
N ASP A 18 -3.42 -8.99 -9.81
CA ASP A 18 -3.99 -8.10 -10.83
C ASP A 18 -2.90 -7.34 -11.60
N ILE A 19 -1.85 -6.86 -10.93
CA ILE A 19 -0.69 -6.23 -11.59
C ILE A 19 0.04 -7.23 -12.48
N GLN A 20 0.29 -8.45 -11.98
CA GLN A 20 0.94 -9.49 -12.78
C GLN A 20 0.13 -9.82 -14.03
N ALA A 21 -1.20 -9.89 -13.93
CA ALA A 21 -2.06 -10.10 -15.09
C ALA A 21 -1.91 -8.97 -16.12
N ILE A 22 -1.87 -7.70 -15.66
CA ILE A 22 -1.67 -6.53 -16.53
C ILE A 22 -0.28 -6.55 -17.19
N LEU A 23 0.76 -6.91 -16.43
CA LEU A 23 2.15 -6.96 -16.92
C LEU A 23 2.39 -8.14 -17.88
N HIS A 24 1.67 -9.25 -17.71
CA HIS A 24 1.82 -10.44 -18.56
C HIS A 24 1.07 -10.33 -19.88
N ASP A 25 0.14 -9.38 -19.98
CA ASP A 25 -0.58 -9.09 -21.22
C ASP A 25 0.38 -8.56 -22.29
N LYS A 26 0.51 -9.32 -23.39
CA LYS A 26 1.48 -9.05 -24.46
C LYS A 26 1.23 -7.70 -25.13
N ASP A 27 -0.01 -7.26 -25.18
CA ASP A 27 -0.37 -5.97 -25.76
C ASP A 27 0.05 -4.79 -24.87
N ASN A 28 0.22 -5.01 -23.56
CA ASN A 28 0.59 -3.96 -22.62
C ASN A 28 2.11 -3.85 -22.41
N GLN A 29 2.88 -4.90 -22.73
CA GLN A 29 4.35 -4.92 -22.53
C GLN A 29 5.08 -3.77 -23.24
N LYS A 30 4.59 -3.33 -24.40
CA LYS A 30 5.15 -2.19 -25.16
C LYS A 30 5.03 -0.85 -24.41
N TYR A 31 4.05 -0.71 -23.52
CA TYR A 31 3.78 0.53 -22.78
C TYR A 31 4.65 0.68 -21.55
N PHE A 32 5.11 -0.43 -20.98
CA PHE A 32 5.90 -0.43 -19.74
C PHE A 32 7.37 -0.18 -20.03
N GLN A 33 8.02 0.57 -19.13
CA GLN A 33 9.47 0.74 -19.19
C GLN A 33 10.18 -0.47 -18.61
N GLU A 34 9.68 -0.96 -17.47
CA GLU A 34 10.11 -2.19 -16.82
C GLU A 34 8.88 -2.92 -16.29
N THR A 35 8.83 -4.25 -16.41
CA THR A 35 7.73 -5.06 -15.91
C THR A 35 7.89 -5.37 -14.42
N ILE A 36 8.08 -4.32 -13.62
CA ILE A 36 8.28 -4.42 -12.18
C ILE A 36 7.11 -3.82 -11.41
N ILE A 37 6.75 -4.48 -10.30
CA ILE A 37 5.78 -3.97 -9.34
C ILE A 37 6.50 -2.95 -8.46
N THR A 38 6.09 -1.68 -8.52
CA THR A 38 6.66 -0.63 -7.69
C THR A 38 5.61 -0.12 -6.69
N GLN A 39 6.06 0.32 -5.52
CA GLN A 39 5.22 0.99 -4.55
C GLN A 39 5.69 2.44 -4.38
N ARG A 40 4.77 3.40 -4.49
CA ARG A 40 5.00 4.84 -4.28
C ARG A 40 3.93 5.36 -3.33
N ASN A 41 4.30 6.10 -2.28
CA ASN A 41 3.35 6.66 -1.30
C ASN A 41 2.34 5.63 -0.77
N ASN A 42 2.83 4.43 -0.41
CA ASN A 42 2.01 3.29 0.04
C ASN A 42 1.01 2.73 -0.98
N ARG A 43 1.10 3.13 -2.25
CA ARG A 43 0.24 2.67 -3.34
C ARG A 43 1.03 1.88 -4.36
N TYR A 44 0.41 0.82 -4.88
CA TYR A 44 1.00 0.05 -5.95
C TYR A 44 0.81 0.77 -7.29
N VAL A 45 1.91 0.93 -8.03
CA VAL A 45 1.99 1.67 -9.29
C VAL A 45 2.81 0.89 -10.31
N ILE A 46 2.55 1.16 -11.58
CA ILE A 46 3.25 0.56 -12.71
C ILE A 46 4.01 1.67 -13.47
N PRO A 47 5.30 1.46 -13.80
CA PRO A 47 6.07 2.41 -14.61
C PRO A 47 5.68 2.30 -16.09
N VAL A 48 5.02 3.34 -16.60
CA VAL A 48 4.61 3.48 -18.00
C VAL A 48 5.49 4.53 -18.67
N LYS A 49 5.94 4.28 -19.90
CA LYS A 49 6.68 5.28 -20.67
C LYS A 49 5.78 6.47 -20.96
N GLN A 50 6.31 7.69 -20.86
CA GLN A 50 5.55 8.93 -21.01
C GLN A 50 4.78 8.99 -22.35
N GLU A 51 5.35 8.45 -23.42
CA GLU A 51 4.75 8.38 -24.77
C GLU A 51 3.45 7.56 -24.83
N TYR A 52 3.30 6.56 -23.95
CA TYR A 52 2.10 5.71 -23.90
C TYR A 52 1.11 6.09 -22.79
N ARG A 53 1.26 7.27 -22.19
CA ARG A 53 0.32 7.78 -21.17
C ARG A 53 -1.14 7.73 -21.61
N GLN A 54 -1.42 8.06 -22.87
CA GLN A 54 -2.79 8.14 -23.41
C GLN A 54 -3.41 6.76 -23.67
N TYR A 55 -2.59 5.71 -23.71
CA TYR A 55 -3.02 4.34 -24.00
C TYR A 55 -3.30 3.52 -22.74
N PHE A 56 -2.87 4.03 -21.57
CA PHE A 56 -2.99 3.31 -20.31
C PHE A 56 -3.95 4.04 -19.36
N ASP A 57 -5.14 3.46 -19.16
CA ASP A 57 -6.16 4.03 -18.29
C ASP A 57 -5.77 3.92 -16.81
N GLY A 58 -5.41 5.06 -16.22
CA GLY A 58 -5.05 5.13 -14.82
C GLY A 58 -4.71 6.53 -14.31
N LEU A 59 -4.46 6.61 -13.01
CA LEU A 59 -4.13 7.84 -12.28
C LEU A 59 -2.61 7.97 -12.15
N ILE A 60 -2.05 9.12 -12.53
CA ILE A 60 -0.62 9.36 -12.36
C ILE A 60 -0.35 9.75 -10.91
N HIS A 61 0.52 8.98 -10.27
CA HIS A 61 0.97 9.25 -8.90
C HIS A 61 2.29 9.99 -8.83
N ASP A 62 3.20 9.65 -9.73
CA ASP A 62 4.57 10.17 -9.67
C ASP A 62 5.21 10.16 -11.06
N ARG A 63 6.35 10.85 -11.21
CA ARG A 63 7.15 10.91 -12.43
C ARG A 63 8.63 10.69 -12.08
N SER A 64 9.37 10.03 -12.96
CA SER A 64 10.82 9.92 -12.79
C SER A 64 11.50 11.29 -12.86
N ALA A 65 12.69 11.42 -12.29
CA ALA A 65 13.45 12.67 -12.28
C ALA A 65 13.75 13.19 -13.70
N THR A 66 13.88 12.29 -14.68
CA THR A 66 14.09 12.63 -16.10
C THR A 66 12.77 12.89 -16.84
N GLY A 67 11.61 12.65 -16.21
CA GLY A 67 10.28 12.81 -16.78
C GLY A 67 9.83 11.69 -17.73
N GLN A 68 10.74 10.82 -18.16
CA GLN A 68 10.48 9.80 -19.19
C GLN A 68 9.56 8.66 -18.73
N THR A 69 9.47 8.44 -17.42
CA THR A 69 8.66 7.37 -16.82
C THR A 69 7.58 7.98 -15.96
N LEU A 70 6.34 7.55 -16.18
CA LEU A 70 5.18 7.91 -15.36
C LEU A 70 4.81 6.71 -14.49
N TYR A 71 4.61 6.93 -13.20
CA TYR A 71 4.10 5.92 -12.29
C TYR A 71 2.58 6.02 -12.23
N ILE A 72 1.91 5.07 -12.87
CA ILE A 72 0.46 5.09 -13.03
C ILE A 72 -0.17 4.00 -12.16
N GLU A 73 -1.21 4.36 -11.43
CA GLU A 73 -2.15 3.44 -10.79
C GLU A 73 -3.24 3.07 -11.80
N PRO A 74 -3.32 1.80 -12.22
CA PRO A 74 -4.40 1.32 -13.08
C PRO A 74 -5.75 1.50 -12.41
N MET A 75 -6.78 1.88 -13.18
CA MET A 75 -8.13 2.13 -12.65
C MET A 75 -8.68 0.95 -11.84
N ARG A 76 -8.38 -0.29 -12.28
CA ARG A 76 -8.77 -1.53 -11.61
C ARG A 76 -8.18 -1.67 -10.19
N LEU A 77 -7.02 -1.09 -9.94
CA LEU A 77 -6.33 -1.16 -8.65
C LEU A 77 -6.73 -0.04 -7.69
N VAL A 78 -7.34 1.05 -8.18
CA VAL A 78 -7.69 2.22 -7.35
C VAL A 78 -8.49 1.80 -6.12
N ASN A 79 -9.53 0.99 -6.33
CA ASN A 79 -10.38 0.52 -5.23
C ASN A 79 -9.62 -0.40 -4.26
N LEU A 80 -8.76 -1.29 -4.77
CA LEU A 80 -7.97 -2.20 -3.94
C LEU A 80 -6.88 -1.47 -3.15
N ASN A 81 -6.22 -0.48 -3.76
CA ASN A 81 -5.25 0.38 -3.09
C ASN A 81 -5.91 1.24 -2.02
N ASN A 82 -7.14 1.74 -2.26
CA ASN A 82 -7.92 2.44 -1.25
C ASN A 82 -8.26 1.53 -0.07
N GLU A 83 -8.79 0.33 -0.34
CA GLU A 83 -9.12 -0.66 0.69
C GLU A 83 -7.86 -1.06 1.50
N LEU A 84 -6.72 -1.24 0.84
CA LEU A 84 -5.44 -1.51 1.50
C LEU A 84 -5.03 -0.35 2.40
N GLN A 85 -5.15 0.89 1.93
CA GLN A 85 -4.76 2.07 2.69
C GLN A 85 -5.66 2.24 3.93
N GLU A 86 -6.97 2.04 3.78
CA GLU A 86 -7.91 2.06 4.90
C GLU A 86 -7.58 0.97 5.93
N ALA A 87 -7.29 -0.25 5.47
CA ALA A 87 -6.92 -1.35 6.35
C ALA A 87 -5.60 -1.07 7.11
N LEU A 88 -4.62 -0.44 6.46
CA LEU A 88 -3.35 -0.03 7.09
C LEU A 88 -3.57 1.04 8.15
N ILE A 89 -4.37 2.07 7.86
CA ILE A 89 -4.72 3.12 8.84
C ILE A 89 -5.47 2.50 10.02
N GLY A 90 -6.41 1.60 9.77
CA GLY A 90 -7.15 0.90 10.82
C GLY A 90 -6.23 0.04 11.70
N GLU A 91 -5.22 -0.63 11.12
CA GLU A 91 -4.22 -1.37 11.89
C GLU A 91 -3.42 -0.45 12.81
N GLU A 92 -2.92 0.68 12.29
CA GLU A 92 -2.14 1.65 13.05
C GLU A 92 -2.93 2.23 14.23
N GLN A 93 -4.19 2.61 13.99
CA GLN A 93 -5.08 3.12 15.03
C GLN A 93 -5.34 2.08 16.13
N GLU A 94 -5.56 0.83 15.75
CA GLU A 94 -5.79 -0.26 16.69
C GLU A 94 -4.53 -0.56 17.53
N VAL A 95 -3.35 -0.51 16.93
CA VAL A 95 -2.07 -0.65 17.65
C VAL A 95 -1.89 0.49 18.66
N LEU A 96 -2.17 1.73 18.26
CA LEU A 96 -2.09 2.88 19.15
C LEU A 96 -3.09 2.79 20.32
N ARG A 97 -4.30 2.27 20.08
CA ARG A 97 -5.29 2.02 21.14
C ARG A 97 -4.74 1.02 22.16
N ILE A 98 -4.21 -0.11 21.71
CA ILE A 98 -3.62 -1.15 22.57
C ILE A 98 -2.45 -0.58 23.38
N TYR A 99 -1.56 0.21 22.77
CA TYR A 99 -0.45 0.84 23.49
C TYR A 99 -0.91 1.82 24.56
N ARG A 100 -1.97 2.59 24.32
CA ARG A 100 -2.56 3.49 25.32
C ARG A 100 -3.15 2.71 26.50
N GLU A 101 -3.87 1.62 26.21
CA GLU A 101 -4.44 0.74 27.24
C GLU A 101 -3.35 0.10 28.10
N LEU A 102 -2.31 -0.45 27.47
CA LEU A 102 -1.16 -1.02 28.18
C LEU A 102 -0.43 0.03 29.02
N SER A 103 -0.21 1.23 28.46
CA SER A 103 0.44 2.32 29.19
C SER A 103 -0.38 2.76 30.41
N ALA A 104 -1.72 2.77 30.30
CA ALA A 104 -2.61 3.08 31.41
C ALA A 104 -2.55 2.01 32.50
N LEU A 105 -2.50 0.72 32.13
CA LEU A 105 -2.35 -0.39 33.07
C LEU A 105 -1.01 -0.33 33.82
N VAL A 106 0.09 -0.07 33.10
CA VAL A 106 1.42 0.10 33.73
C VAL A 106 1.41 1.29 34.68
N LYS A 107 0.79 2.41 34.29
CA LYS A 107 0.65 3.59 35.17
C LYS A 107 -0.15 3.27 36.44
N GLN A 108 -1.19 2.46 36.35
CA GLN A 108 -2.00 2.07 37.49
C GLN A 108 -1.20 1.27 38.53
N HIS A 109 -0.28 0.41 38.08
CA HIS A 109 0.61 -0.36 38.95
C HIS A 109 1.94 0.35 39.25
N SER A 110 2.11 1.59 38.80
CA SER A 110 3.35 2.35 38.98
C SER A 110 3.68 2.62 40.44
N ASN A 111 2.66 2.80 41.30
CA ASN A 111 2.87 3.06 42.72
C ASN A 111 3.32 1.78 43.44
N ASP A 112 2.68 0.65 43.16
CA ASP A 112 3.07 -0.66 43.73
C ASP A 112 4.50 -1.07 43.31
N LEU A 113 4.92 -0.68 42.10
CA LEU A 113 6.27 -0.91 41.60
C LEU A 113 7.32 0.03 42.23
N MET A 114 6.93 1.23 42.66
CA MET A 114 7.82 2.16 43.36
C MET A 114 7.99 1.80 44.83
N ASP A 115 6.94 1.31 45.49
CA ASP A 115 6.98 0.91 46.91
C ASP A 115 7.76 -0.41 47.15
N ALA A 116 8.07 -1.16 46.08
CA ALA A 116 8.85 -2.40 46.14
C ALA A 116 10.38 -2.19 46.00
N CYS A 117 10.87 -0.95 45.90
CA CYS A 117 12.29 -0.57 45.87
C CYS A 117 12.73 0.07 47.18
#